data_AF-A0A831JMT9-F1
#
_entry.id   AF-A0A831JMT9-F1
#
_cell.length_a   1.000
_cell.length_b   1.000
_cell.length_c   1.000
_cell.angle_alpha   90.00
_cell.angle_beta   90.00
_cell.angle_gamma   90.00
#
_symmetry.space_group_name_H-M   'P 1'
#
loop_
_entity.id
_entity.type
_entity.pdbx_description
1 polymer ?
#
loop_
_entity_poly.entity_id
_entity_poly.type
_entity_poly.pdbx_seq_one_letter_code
_entity_poly.pdbx_strand_id
1 'polypeptide(L)' 'MKGDKYLAHKAKLKIIPLGGLNEIGKNMTVFEFGNDIIVVDCGLAFPDDEMLGIDLVIP' A
#
# COMPACT_ATOMS: atom_id res chain seq x y z
N MET A 1 2.11 13.37 -40.05
CA MET A 1 2.65 13.54 -38.68
C MET A 1 1.59 14.10 -37.72
N LYS A 2 0.58 13.31 -37.32
CA LYS A 2 -0.45 13.66 -36.31
C LYS A 2 -0.85 12.45 -35.44
N GLY A 3 0.05 11.48 -35.27
CA GLY A 3 -0.24 10.19 -34.59
C GLY A 3 0.16 10.13 -33.11
N ASP A 4 1.17 10.89 -32.69
CA ASP A 4 1.83 10.60 -31.40
C ASP A 4 1.34 11.45 -30.22
N LYS A 5 0.47 12.45 -30.44
CA LYS A 5 0.00 13.36 -29.38
C LYS A 5 -1.17 12.84 -28.53
N TYR A 6 -1.76 11.68 -28.88
CA TYR A 6 -2.89 11.09 -28.15
C TYR A 6 -2.56 9.81 -27.38
N LEU A 7 -1.29 9.38 -27.40
CA LEU A 7 -0.79 8.44 -26.40
C LEU A 7 -0.58 9.21 -25.10
N ALA A 8 -1.68 9.70 -24.52
CA ALA A 8 -1.69 9.99 -23.10
C ALA A 8 -1.18 8.72 -22.43
N HIS A 9 -0.02 8.80 -21.81
CA HIS A 9 0.46 7.77 -20.91
C HIS A 9 -0.58 7.72 -19.79
N LYS A 10 -1.67 6.96 -19.99
CA LYS A 10 -2.77 6.89 -19.05
C LYS A 10 -2.16 6.36 -17.78
N ALA A 11 -1.97 7.25 -16.79
CA ALA A 11 -1.48 6.87 -15.49
C ALA A 11 -2.34 5.69 -15.02
N LYS A 12 -1.67 4.58 -14.70
CA LYS A 12 -2.35 3.38 -14.20
C LYS A 12 -2.51 3.58 -12.71
N LEU A 13 -3.70 3.27 -12.19
CA LEU A 13 -3.87 3.12 -10.76
C LEU A 13 -3.06 1.90 -10.30
N LYS A 14 -2.13 2.10 -9.38
CA LYS A 14 -1.47 1.01 -8.67
C LYS A 14 -2.14 0.84 -7.31
N ILE A 15 -2.39 -0.40 -6.94
CA ILE A 15 -2.90 -0.79 -5.63
C ILE A 15 -1.79 -1.60 -4.97
N ILE A 16 -1.23 -1.06 -3.90
CA ILE A 16 -0.02 -1.57 -3.25
C ILE A 16 -0.36 -1.82 -1.79
N PRO A 17 -0.74 -3.06 -1.43
CA PRO A 17 -0.91 -3.45 -0.04
C PRO A 17 0.45 -3.49 0.64
N LEU A 18 0.61 -2.69 1.71
CA LEU A 18 1.80 -2.68 2.56
C LEU A 18 1.65 -3.59 3.78
N GLY A 19 0.41 -3.91 4.20
CA GLY A 19 0.15 -4.90 5.24
C GLY A 19 -1.30 -5.35 5.27
N GLY A 20 -1.56 -6.46 5.98
CA GLY A 20 -2.89 -7.09 6.08
C GLY A 20 -3.23 -8.09 4.98
N LEU A 21 -2.29 -8.42 4.09
CA LEU A 21 -2.46 -9.52 3.14
C LEU A 21 -1.93 -10.83 3.72
N ASN A 22 -2.77 -11.87 3.71
CA ASN A 22 -2.46 -13.21 4.23
C ASN A 22 -2.10 -13.24 5.72
N GLU A 23 -2.52 -12.23 6.47
CA GLU A 23 -2.27 -12.07 7.90
C GLU A 23 -3.38 -11.23 8.55
N ILE A 24 -3.41 -11.16 9.89
CA ILE A 24 -4.39 -10.37 10.64
C ILE A 24 -3.69 -9.13 11.22
N GLY A 25 -4.30 -7.96 11.02
CA GLY A 25 -3.79 -6.69 11.51
C GLY A 25 -2.82 -6.02 10.54
N LYS A 26 -2.20 -4.92 10.98
CA LYS A 26 -1.28 -4.07 10.20
C LYS A 26 -1.81 -3.72 8.80
N ASN A 27 -3.11 -3.46 8.70
CA ASN A 27 -3.75 -3.08 7.45
C ASN A 27 -3.22 -1.72 6.98
N MET A 28 -2.66 -1.70 5.77
CA MET A 28 -2.28 -0.46 5.09
C MET A 28 -2.25 -0.69 3.59
N THR A 29 -2.99 0.11 2.82
CA THR A 29 -3.00 0.03 1.36
C THR A 29 -2.70 1.39 0.74
N VAL A 30 -1.73 1.41 -0.16
CA VAL A 30 -1.34 2.58 -0.94
C VAL A 30 -2.02 2.53 -2.31
N PHE A 31 -2.65 3.63 -2.68
CA PHE A 31 -3.14 3.90 -4.01
C PHE A 31 -2.25 4.97 -4.66
N GLU A 32 -1.54 4.60 -5.72
CA GLU A 32 -0.68 5.51 -6.48
C GLU A 32 -1.31 5.79 -7.84
N PHE A 33 -1.44 7.07 -8.19
CA PHE A 33 -1.92 7.50 -9.50
C PHE A 33 -1.15 8.74 -9.97
N GLY A 34 -0.35 8.58 -11.02
CA GLY A 34 0.52 9.66 -11.50
C GLY A 34 1.60 9.99 -10.48
N ASN A 35 1.59 11.20 -9.94
CA ASN A 35 2.54 11.65 -8.90
C ASN A 35 1.90 11.71 -7.51
N ASP A 36 0.63 11.32 -7.40
CA ASP A 36 -0.15 11.43 -6.16
C ASP A 36 -0.29 10.06 -5.50
N ILE A 37 -0.30 10.09 -4.16
CA ILE A 37 -0.45 8.93 -3.31
C ILE A 37 -1.59 9.18 -2.32
N ILE A 38 -2.45 8.17 -2.16
CA ILE A 38 -3.45 8.09 -1.09
C ILE A 38 -3.16 6.82 -0.28
N VAL A 39 -3.14 6.96 1.04
CA VAL A 39 -3.04 5.82 1.97
C VAL A 39 -4.39 5.60 2.63
N VAL A 40 -4.84 4.35 2.64
CA VAL A 40 -6.03 3.91 3.38
C VAL A 40 -5.57 2.99 4.50
N ASP A 41 -6.07 3.28 5.70
CA ASP A 41 -5.67 2.69 6.99
C ASP A 41 -4.20 2.91 7.37
N CYS A 42 -3.94 2.73 8.65
CA CYS A 42 -2.62 2.71 9.25
C CYS A 42 -2.64 1.78 10.47
N GLY A 43 -3.18 0.57 10.27
CA GLY A 43 -3.33 -0.42 11.31
C GLY A 43 -1.99 -0.92 11.83
N LEU A 44 -2.03 -1.54 13.00
CA LEU A 44 -0.93 -2.26 13.62
C LEU A 44 -1.35 -3.72 13.85
N ALA A 45 -0.39 -4.58 14.17
CA ALA A 45 -0.63 -5.92 14.68
C ALA A 45 0.01 -6.08 16.05
N PHE A 46 -0.57 -6.96 16.87
CA PHE A 46 0.07 -7.41 18.08
C PHE A 46 1.14 -8.46 17.75
N PRO A 47 2.23 -8.53 18.53
CA PRO A 47 3.29 -9.53 18.36
C PRO A 47 2.79 -10.94 18.66
N ASP A 48 3.41 -11.94 18.03
CA ASP A 48 3.20 -13.35 18.37
C ASP A 48 3.87 -13.70 19.71
N ASP A 49 3.48 -14.83 20.32
CA ASP A 49 3.98 -15.24 21.63
C ASP A 49 5.52 -15.43 21.69
N GLU A 50 6.16 -15.66 20.54
CA GLU A 50 7.62 -15.83 20.43
C GLU A 50 8.39 -14.50 20.34
N MET A 51 7.69 -13.38 20.13
CA MET A 51 8.26 -12.04 19.95
C MET A 51 8.48 -11.33 21.29
N LEU A 52 9.42 -11.85 22.07
CA LEU A 52 9.70 -11.35 23.43
C LEU A 52 10.19 -9.89 23.42
N GLY A 53 9.52 -9.06 24.23
CA GLY A 53 9.88 -7.65 24.42
C GLY A 53 9.41 -6.72 23.30
N ILE A 54 8.62 -7.22 22.34
CA ILE A 54 7.96 -6.40 21.32
C ILE A 54 6.58 -5.99 21.84
N ASP A 55 6.20 -4.73 21.66
CA ASP A 55 4.87 -4.22 22.03
C ASP A 55 3.89 -4.22 20.84
N LEU A 56 4.37 -3.84 19.64
CA LEU A 56 3.55 -3.65 18.44
C LEU A 56 4.35 -3.97 17.17
N VAL A 57 3.65 -4.40 16.12
CA VAL A 57 4.19 -4.63 14.77
C VAL A 57 3.51 -3.67 13.79
N ILE A 58 4.30 -2.99 12.97
CA ILE A 58 3.84 -2.03 11.94
C ILE A 58 3.98 -2.63 10.53
N PRO A 59 3.26 -2.11 9.52
CA PRO A 59 3.45 -2.48 8.11
C PRO A 59 4.87 -2.23 7.61
#